data_AF-A0A528V8B2-F1
#
_entry.id   AF-A0A528V8B2-F1
#
_cell.length_a   1.000
_cell.length_b   1.000
_cell.length_c   1.000
_cell.angle_alpha   90.00
_cell.angle_beta   90.00
_cell.angle_gamma   90.00
#
_symmetry.space_group_name_H-M   'P 1'
#
loop_
_entity.id
_entity.type
_entity.pdbx_description
1 polymer ?
#
loop_
_entity_poly.entity_id
_entity_poly.type
_entity_poly.pdbx_seq_one_letter_code
_entity_poly.pdbx_strand_id
1 'polypeptide(L)'
;ALAVCEIGSLSERRIAMLVDPALSGMPAFLTPKPGLNSGFMIPQVTAAALVSENKQKAYPASVDSIPTSANQEDHVSMAAHGARRLIGMIENATAVIGIELLAATQGCDFHAPLASSAPLEAVRRLVRAEVPHLDNDRHFHPDMEKAIAMVRSGAAVK
;
A
#
# COMPACT_ATOMS: atom_id res chain seq x y z
N ALA A 1 -5.95 12.40 -8.51
CA ALA A 1 -4.62 12.51 -7.88
C ALA A 1 -4.72 12.62 -6.37
N LEU A 2 -5.33 13.70 -5.83
CA LEU A 2 -5.52 13.88 -4.38
C LEU A 2 -6.17 12.66 -3.72
N ALA A 3 -7.29 12.16 -4.26
CA ALA A 3 -7.95 10.96 -3.73
C ALA A 3 -7.04 9.72 -3.71
N VAL A 4 -6.25 9.49 -4.76
CA VAL A 4 -5.29 8.36 -4.81
C VAL A 4 -4.19 8.52 -3.76
N CYS A 5 -3.68 9.74 -3.60
CA CYS A 5 -2.70 10.07 -2.57
C CYS A 5 -3.26 9.82 -1.16
N GLU A 6 -4.50 10.24 -0.88
CA GLU A 6 -5.14 10.05 0.42
C GLU A 6 -5.45 8.58 0.73
N ILE A 7 -5.90 7.81 -0.25
CA ILE A 7 -6.11 6.36 -0.06
C ILE A 7 -4.81 5.68 0.36
N GLY A 8 -3.70 5.98 -0.34
CA GLY A 8 -2.38 5.47 0.01
C GLY A 8 -1.91 5.95 1.37
N SER A 9 -2.07 7.24 1.68
CA SER A 9 -1.67 7.83 2.96
C SER A 9 -2.42 7.20 4.13
N LEU A 10 -3.73 6.99 4.00
CA LEU A 10 -4.53 6.37 5.05
C LEU A 10 -4.18 4.89 5.24
N SER A 11 -3.96 4.16 4.13
CA SER A 11 -3.49 2.76 4.17
C SER A 11 -2.16 2.64 4.90
N GLU A 12 -1.20 3.51 4.58
CA GLU A 12 0.11 3.55 5.25
C GLU A 12 -0.01 3.84 6.75
N ARG A 13 -0.91 4.72 7.17
CA ARG A 13 -1.17 4.93 8.60
C ARG A 13 -1.69 3.69 9.30
N ARG A 14 -2.52 2.88 8.66
CA ARG A 14 -2.96 1.59 9.23
C ARG A 14 -1.83 0.57 9.29
N ILE A 15 -0.92 0.55 8.30
CA ILE A 15 0.32 -0.26 8.38
C ILE A 15 1.14 0.17 9.60
N ALA A 16 1.35 1.48 9.79
CA ALA A 16 2.09 2.02 10.93
C ALA A 16 1.48 1.61 12.28
N MET A 17 0.14 1.59 12.38
CA MET A 17 -0.56 1.11 13.58
C MET A 17 -0.35 -0.39 13.83
N LEU A 18 -0.33 -1.21 12.77
CA LEU A 18 -0.16 -2.66 12.88
C LEU A 18 1.25 -3.06 13.34
N VAL A 19 2.29 -2.34 12.90
CA VAL A 19 3.68 -2.68 13.22
C VAL A 19 4.14 -2.15 14.58
N ASP A 20 3.39 -1.21 15.17
CA ASP A 20 3.67 -0.63 16.47
C ASP A 20 3.01 -1.46 17.60
N PRO A 21 3.77 -2.07 18.53
CA PRO A 21 3.22 -2.81 19.66
C PRO A 21 2.27 -1.99 20.55
N ALA A 22 2.54 -0.70 20.74
CA ALA A 22 1.75 0.15 21.62
C ALA A 22 0.35 0.42 21.06
N LEU A 23 0.21 0.39 19.73
CA LEU A 23 -1.05 0.62 19.04
C LEU A 23 -1.77 -0.68 18.69
N SER A 24 -1.03 -1.73 18.33
CA SER A 24 -1.59 -3.00 17.89
C SER A 24 -1.83 -4.02 19.00
N GLY A 25 -1.06 -3.96 20.10
CA GLY A 25 -1.00 -5.04 21.08
C GLY A 25 -0.34 -6.33 20.56
N MET A 26 0.30 -6.29 19.39
CA MET A 26 0.99 -7.42 18.74
C MET A 26 2.51 -7.31 18.88
N PRO A 27 3.29 -8.37 18.57
CA PRO A 27 4.74 -8.29 18.53
C PRO A 27 5.23 -7.18 17.58
N ALA A 28 6.32 -6.51 17.97
CA ALA A 28 6.91 -5.42 17.20
C ALA A 28 7.20 -5.84 15.76
N PHE A 29 6.77 -5.00 14.80
CA PHE A 29 6.92 -5.25 13.37
C PHE A 29 6.35 -6.59 12.89
N LEU A 30 5.38 -7.14 13.62
CA LEU A 30 4.68 -8.38 13.25
C LEU A 30 5.62 -9.58 13.06
N THR A 31 6.71 -9.66 13.85
CA THR A 31 7.59 -10.82 13.86
C THR A 31 7.45 -11.66 15.15
N PRO A 32 7.47 -13.01 15.08
CA PRO A 32 7.43 -13.85 16.28
C PRO A 32 8.65 -13.71 17.21
N LYS A 33 9.80 -13.25 16.69
CA LYS A 33 11.06 -13.13 17.44
C LYS A 33 11.69 -11.75 17.24
N PRO A 34 11.11 -10.69 17.84
CA PRO A 34 11.65 -9.34 17.73
C PRO A 34 13.08 -9.27 18.28
N GLY A 35 13.92 -8.44 17.65
CA GLY A 35 15.35 -8.28 17.98
C GLY A 35 16.29 -9.18 17.18
N LEU A 36 15.82 -10.36 16.74
CA LEU A 36 16.53 -11.20 15.76
C LEU A 36 16.01 -10.99 14.34
N ASN A 37 14.74 -10.63 14.21
CA ASN A 37 14.06 -10.39 12.94
C ASN A 37 13.49 -8.98 12.92
N SER A 38 13.43 -8.40 11.72
CA SER A 38 12.87 -7.07 11.45
C SER A 38 11.42 -7.13 10.96
N GLY A 39 10.94 -8.27 10.50
CA GLY A 39 9.55 -8.47 10.08
C GLY A 39 9.10 -7.43 9.05
N PHE A 40 8.04 -6.70 9.38
CA PHE A 40 7.39 -5.71 8.53
C PHE A 40 7.97 -4.29 8.62
N MET A 41 9.11 -4.10 9.30
CA MET A 41 9.77 -2.80 9.42
C MET A 41 10.07 -2.18 8.04
N ILE A 42 10.79 -2.89 7.17
CA ILE A 42 11.17 -2.37 5.85
C ILE A 42 9.96 -2.27 4.90
N PRO A 43 9.02 -3.22 4.87
CA PRO A 43 7.76 -3.04 4.13
C PRO A 43 7.02 -1.74 4.50
N GLN A 44 6.95 -1.38 5.79
CA GLN A 44 6.37 -0.09 6.20
C GLN A 44 7.17 1.10 5.64
N VAL A 45 8.50 1.06 5.68
CA VAL A 45 9.35 2.11 5.10
C VAL A 45 9.12 2.25 3.59
N THR A 46 8.98 1.14 2.87
CA THR A 46 8.63 1.14 1.44
C THR A 46 7.27 1.80 1.22
N ALA A 47 6.26 1.46 2.01
CA ALA A 47 4.93 2.09 1.91
C ALA A 47 5.01 3.61 2.13
N ALA A 48 5.73 4.05 3.17
CA ALA A 48 5.92 5.47 3.47
C ALA A 48 6.61 6.23 2.32
N ALA A 49 7.63 5.63 1.69
CA ALA A 49 8.32 6.22 0.54
C ALA A 49 7.38 6.41 -0.66
N LEU A 50 6.58 5.38 -0.99
CA LEU A 50 5.62 5.42 -2.10
C LEU A 50 4.52 6.47 -1.88
N VAL A 51 4.02 6.60 -0.64
CA VAL A 51 3.08 7.67 -0.27
C VAL A 51 3.73 9.04 -0.42
N SER A 52 4.98 9.20 0.03
CA SER A 52 5.70 10.48 -0.08
C SER A 52 5.89 10.92 -1.53
N GLU A 53 6.23 9.99 -2.43
CA GLU A 53 6.30 10.26 -3.86
C GLU A 53 4.94 10.69 -4.44
N ASN A 54 3.85 10.03 -4.01
CA ASN A 54 2.50 10.39 -4.43
C ASN A 54 2.08 11.80 -3.97
N LYS A 55 2.53 12.24 -2.80
CA LYS A 55 2.28 13.61 -2.31
C LYS A 55 2.87 14.65 -3.25
N GLN A 56 4.12 14.46 -3.70
CA GLN A 56 4.76 15.37 -4.65
C GLN A 56 4.00 15.39 -5.99
N LYS A 57 3.53 14.23 -6.45
CA LYS A 57 2.74 14.11 -7.68
C LYS A 57 1.29 14.59 -7.54
N ALA A 58 0.80 14.95 -6.35
CA ALA A 58 -0.60 15.28 -6.13
C ALA A 58 -0.99 16.70 -6.56
N TYR A 59 -0.01 17.59 -6.78
CA TYR A 59 -0.24 18.96 -7.24
C TYR A 59 -1.14 19.02 -8.49
N PRO A 60 -2.18 19.87 -8.57
CA PRO A 60 -3.07 19.89 -9.73
C PRO A 60 -2.31 20.31 -10.99
N ALA A 61 -2.35 19.50 -12.05
CA ALA A 61 -1.74 19.92 -13.32
C ALA A 61 -2.49 21.09 -13.97
N SER A 62 -3.79 21.22 -13.69
CA SER A 62 -4.69 22.20 -14.31
C SER A 62 -4.58 23.62 -13.76
N VAL A 63 -3.72 23.86 -12.76
CA VAL A 63 -3.44 25.23 -12.29
C VAL A 63 -2.28 25.87 -13.06
N ASP A 64 -1.66 25.13 -13.98
CA ASP A 64 -0.67 25.63 -14.92
C ASP A 64 -1.30 25.81 -16.31
N SER A 65 -0.89 26.86 -17.01
CA SER A 65 -1.28 27.16 -18.39
C SER A 65 -0.19 27.98 -19.06
N ILE A 66 0.31 27.50 -20.20
CA ILE A 66 1.34 28.16 -21.00
C ILE A 66 0.74 28.44 -22.38
N PRO A 67 0.59 29.72 -22.77
CA PRO A 67 0.09 30.11 -24.07
C PRO A 67 0.91 29.50 -25.21
N THR A 68 0.22 29.07 -26.27
CA THR A 68 0.86 28.57 -27.50
C THR A 68 0.31 29.30 -28.73
N SER A 69 0.84 28.98 -29.90
CA SER A 69 0.35 29.52 -31.18
C SER A 69 0.32 31.06 -31.22
N ALA A 70 1.42 31.71 -30.78
CA ALA A 70 1.52 33.17 -30.69
C ALA A 70 0.35 33.83 -29.94
N ASN A 71 -0.08 33.21 -28.83
CA ASN A 71 -1.17 33.65 -27.96
C ASN A 71 -2.58 33.52 -28.56
N GLN A 72 -2.77 32.67 -29.59
CA GLN A 72 -4.10 32.27 -30.07
C GLN A 72 -4.73 31.17 -29.20
N GLU A 73 -3.89 30.32 -28.63
CA GLU A 73 -4.27 29.31 -27.64
C GLU A 73 -3.69 29.76 -26.29
N ASP A 74 -4.30 30.79 -25.70
CA ASP A 74 -3.78 31.53 -24.55
C ASP A 74 -4.13 30.92 -23.18
N HIS A 75 -5.07 29.98 -23.14
CA HIS A 75 -5.41 29.25 -21.92
C HIS A 75 -5.69 27.77 -22.20
N VAL A 76 -4.92 26.88 -21.58
CA VAL A 76 -5.02 25.42 -21.77
C VAL A 76 -5.03 24.67 -20.44
N SER A 77 -5.46 23.41 -20.45
CA SER A 77 -5.76 22.65 -19.22
C SER A 77 -4.59 21.83 -18.66
N MET A 78 -3.52 21.64 -19.44
CA MET A 78 -2.44 20.67 -19.16
C MET A 78 -2.94 19.24 -18.81
N ALA A 79 -4.15 18.88 -19.26
CA ALA A 79 -4.87 17.69 -18.82
C ALA A 79 -4.17 16.37 -19.17
N ALA A 80 -3.41 16.32 -20.27
CA ALA A 80 -2.67 15.12 -20.68
C ALA A 80 -1.65 14.69 -19.61
N HIS A 81 -0.87 15.62 -19.07
CA HIS A 81 0.05 15.36 -17.96
C HIS A 81 -0.72 15.09 -16.66
N GLY A 82 -1.85 15.79 -16.45
CA GLY A 82 -2.77 15.55 -15.35
C GLY A 82 -3.32 14.12 -15.28
N ALA A 83 -3.57 13.49 -16.43
CA ALA A 83 -4.01 12.10 -16.56
C ALA A 83 -2.83 11.11 -16.50
N ARG A 84 -1.75 11.35 -17.26
CA ARG A 84 -0.60 10.44 -17.34
C ARG A 84 0.05 10.18 -15.98
N ARG A 85 0.15 11.20 -15.12
CA ARG A 85 0.71 11.02 -13.76
C ARG A 85 -0.06 10.01 -12.90
N LEU A 86 -1.35 9.80 -13.17
CA LEU A 86 -2.20 8.93 -12.34
C LEU A 86 -1.78 7.47 -12.45
N ILE A 87 -1.19 7.04 -13.56
CA ILE A 87 -0.74 5.66 -13.77
C ILE A 87 0.22 5.25 -12.65
N GLY A 88 1.35 5.95 -12.51
CA GLY A 88 2.32 5.67 -11.45
C GLY A 88 1.77 5.92 -10.04
N MET A 89 0.85 6.88 -9.87
CA MET A 89 0.23 7.11 -8.56
C MET A 89 -0.63 5.91 -8.11
N ILE A 90 -1.37 5.30 -9.05
CA ILE A 90 -2.19 4.12 -8.79
C ILE A 90 -1.30 2.90 -8.54
N GLU A 91 -0.20 2.75 -9.27
CA GLU A 91 0.78 1.69 -9.02
C GLU A 91 1.35 1.78 -7.60
N ASN A 92 1.78 2.96 -7.19
CA ASN A 92 2.26 3.23 -5.83
C ASN A 92 1.17 2.93 -4.78
N ALA A 93 -0.06 3.42 -4.98
CA ALA A 93 -1.16 3.17 -4.04
C ALA A 93 -1.52 1.67 -3.95
N THR A 94 -1.49 0.96 -5.07
CA THR A 94 -1.70 -0.49 -5.12
C THR A 94 -0.63 -1.24 -4.31
N ALA A 95 0.62 -0.81 -4.40
CA ALA A 95 1.70 -1.36 -3.59
C ALA A 95 1.54 -1.13 -2.09
N VAL A 96 1.13 0.08 -1.69
CA VAL A 96 0.83 0.36 -0.28
C VAL A 96 -0.31 -0.54 0.23
N ILE A 97 -1.40 -0.67 -0.52
CA ILE A 97 -2.52 -1.55 -0.15
C ILE A 97 -2.10 -3.03 -0.10
N GLY A 98 -1.22 -3.46 -1.01
CA GLY A 98 -0.66 -4.81 -0.99
C GLY A 98 0.16 -5.09 0.27
N ILE A 99 0.98 -4.13 0.70
CA ILE A 99 1.74 -4.23 1.95
C ILE A 99 0.78 -4.27 3.16
N GLU A 100 -0.25 -3.43 3.16
CA GLU A 100 -1.29 -3.46 4.20
C GLU A 100 -1.99 -4.81 4.28
N LEU A 101 -2.35 -5.41 3.14
CA LEU A 101 -2.97 -6.73 3.09
C LEU A 101 -2.09 -7.80 3.74
N LEU A 102 -0.78 -7.78 3.48
CA LEU A 102 0.17 -8.69 4.11
C LEU A 102 0.29 -8.46 5.61
N ALA A 103 0.43 -7.20 6.03
CA ALA A 103 0.56 -6.84 7.44
C ALA A 103 -0.71 -7.20 8.22
N ALA A 104 -1.89 -6.92 7.67
CA ALA A 104 -3.17 -7.28 8.29
C ALA A 104 -3.34 -8.81 8.40
N THR A 105 -2.99 -9.56 7.36
CA THR A 105 -3.05 -11.03 7.38
C THR A 105 -2.10 -11.60 8.44
N GLN A 106 -0.88 -11.08 8.52
CA GLN A 106 0.09 -11.45 9.56
C GLN A 106 -0.42 -11.10 10.96
N GLY A 107 -1.01 -9.91 11.13
CA GLY A 107 -1.60 -9.49 12.39
C GLY A 107 -2.73 -10.42 12.85
N CYS A 108 -3.62 -10.81 11.95
CA CYS A 108 -4.67 -11.77 12.26
C CYS A 108 -4.13 -13.15 12.70
N ASP A 109 -2.96 -13.57 12.22
CA ASP A 109 -2.35 -14.83 12.64
C ASP A 109 -1.88 -14.80 14.11
N PHE A 110 -1.43 -13.63 14.61
CA PHE A 110 -1.05 -13.47 16.02
C PHE A 110 -2.24 -13.54 16.99
N HIS A 111 -3.46 -13.49 16.49
CA HIS A 111 -4.68 -13.64 17.28
C HIS A 111 -5.21 -15.08 17.33
N ALA A 112 -4.52 -16.06 16.72
CA ALA A 112 -4.94 -17.46 16.80
C ALA A 112 -5.12 -17.92 18.27
N PRO A 113 -6.18 -18.69 18.59
CA PRO A 113 -7.13 -19.35 17.68
C PRO A 113 -8.37 -18.51 17.32
N LEU A 114 -8.39 -17.19 17.56
CA LEU A 114 -9.52 -16.36 17.15
C LEU A 114 -9.71 -16.37 15.62
N ALA A 115 -10.96 -16.30 15.19
CA ALA A 115 -11.35 -16.23 13.79
C ALA A 115 -12.06 -14.91 13.48
N SER A 116 -11.89 -14.42 12.26
CA SER A 116 -12.61 -13.26 11.74
C SER A 116 -13.93 -13.69 11.07
N SER A 117 -14.59 -12.74 10.40
CA SER A 117 -15.79 -13.02 9.61
C SER A 117 -15.48 -13.91 8.39
N ALA A 118 -16.48 -14.65 7.90
CA ALA A 118 -16.29 -15.57 6.77
C ALA A 118 -15.67 -14.92 5.51
N PRO A 119 -16.05 -13.68 5.10
CA PRO A 119 -15.38 -13.02 3.98
C PRO A 119 -13.91 -12.70 4.25
N LEU A 120 -13.57 -12.24 5.46
CA LEU A 120 -12.18 -11.93 5.81
C LEU A 120 -11.32 -13.20 5.89
N GLU A 121 -11.88 -14.30 6.41
CA GLU A 121 -11.19 -15.60 6.39
C GLU A 121 -10.98 -16.13 4.97
N ALA A 122 -11.87 -15.83 4.02
CA ALA A 122 -11.66 -16.17 2.62
C ALA A 122 -10.46 -15.42 2.02
N VAL A 123 -10.36 -14.11 2.29
CA VAL A 123 -9.20 -13.30 1.87
C VAL A 123 -7.91 -13.77 2.53
N ARG A 124 -7.93 -14.07 3.84
CA ARG A 124 -6.75 -14.60 4.56
C ARG A 124 -6.27 -15.91 3.96
N ARG A 125 -7.18 -16.85 3.66
CA ARG A 125 -6.82 -18.12 3.00
C ARG A 125 -6.21 -17.89 1.61
N LEU A 126 -6.78 -16.97 0.83
CA LEU A 126 -6.23 -16.59 -0.48
C LEU A 126 -4.80 -16.06 -0.35
N VAL A 127 -4.55 -15.16 0.60
CA VAL A 127 -3.20 -14.63 0.85
C VAL A 127 -2.26 -15.76 1.28
N ARG A 128 -2.68 -16.61 2.23
CA ARG A 128 -1.85 -17.69 2.78
C ARG A 128 -1.56 -18.82 1.80
N ALA A 129 -2.38 -19.00 0.77
CA ALA A 129 -2.09 -19.95 -0.30
C ALA A 129 -0.86 -19.55 -1.14
N GLU A 130 -0.56 -18.25 -1.21
CA GLU A 130 0.52 -17.71 -2.05
C GLU A 130 1.69 -17.14 -1.23
N VAL A 131 1.38 -16.60 -0.05
CA VAL A 131 2.32 -15.92 0.85
C VAL A 131 2.22 -16.55 2.25
N PRO A 132 3.17 -17.42 2.62
CA PRO A 132 3.15 -18.09 3.91
C PRO A 132 3.35 -17.10 5.06
N HIS A 133 2.96 -17.51 6.27
CA HIS A 133 3.24 -16.76 7.50
C HIS A 133 4.73 -16.39 7.60
N LEU A 134 5.04 -15.23 8.17
CA LEU A 134 6.43 -14.79 8.34
C LEU A 134 6.98 -15.25 9.70
N ASP A 135 7.59 -16.44 9.73
CA ASP A 135 8.20 -16.99 10.95
C ASP A 135 9.57 -16.37 11.28
N ASN A 136 10.43 -16.27 10.26
CA ASN A 136 11.74 -15.61 10.33
C ASN A 136 11.90 -14.72 9.09
N ASP A 137 12.81 -13.75 9.16
CA ASP A 137 13.09 -12.86 8.04
C ASP A 137 13.48 -13.66 6.78
N ARG A 138 12.95 -13.19 5.65
CA ARG A 138 13.26 -13.70 4.31
C ARG A 138 13.30 -12.55 3.34
N HIS A 139 13.76 -12.81 2.12
CA HIS A 139 13.63 -11.85 1.05
C HIS A 139 12.14 -11.58 0.79
N PHE A 140 11.66 -10.43 1.25
CA PHE A 140 10.22 -10.15 1.36
C PHE A 140 9.61 -9.54 0.09
N HIS A 141 10.45 -9.07 -0.84
CA HIS A 141 9.98 -8.45 -2.09
C HIS A 141 9.08 -9.37 -2.94
N PRO A 142 9.40 -10.68 -3.14
CA PRO A 142 8.49 -11.58 -3.86
C PRO A 142 7.11 -11.72 -3.22
N ASP A 143 7.03 -11.65 -1.89
CA ASP A 143 5.74 -11.69 -1.18
C ASP A 143 4.94 -10.42 -1.41
N MET A 144 5.60 -9.26 -1.40
CA MET A 144 4.97 -7.98 -1.75
C MET A 144 4.44 -8.00 -3.19
N GLU A 145 5.21 -8.50 -4.16
CA GLU A 145 4.76 -8.60 -5.56
C GLU A 145 3.52 -9.48 -5.72
N LYS A 146 3.43 -10.60 -4.98
CA LYS A 146 2.23 -11.45 -4.98
C LYS A 146 1.01 -10.71 -4.43
N ALA A 147 1.16 -10.00 -3.30
CA ALA A 147 0.07 -9.21 -2.73
C ALA A 147 -0.36 -8.06 -3.65
N ILE A 148 0.59 -7.38 -4.28
CA ILE A 148 0.35 -6.35 -5.30
C ILE A 148 -0.50 -6.91 -6.45
N ALA A 149 -0.15 -8.09 -6.95
CA ALA A 149 -0.90 -8.76 -8.01
C ALA A 149 -2.32 -9.12 -7.58
N MET A 150 -2.54 -9.54 -6.32
CA MET A 150 -3.88 -9.81 -5.78
C MET A 150 -4.75 -8.56 -5.74
N VAL A 151 -4.20 -7.44 -5.27
CA VAL A 151 -4.92 -6.15 -5.25
C VAL A 151 -5.24 -5.71 -6.67
N ARG A 152 -4.25 -5.75 -7.57
CA ARG A 152 -4.39 -5.33 -8.98
C ARG A 152 -5.43 -6.15 -9.76
N SER A 153 -5.48 -7.46 -9.51
CA SER A 153 -6.45 -8.36 -10.17
C SER A 153 -7.85 -8.31 -9.57
N GLY A 154 -8.03 -7.62 -8.45
CA GLY A 154 -9.28 -7.59 -7.69
C GLY A 154 -9.60 -8.91 -6.98
N ALA A 155 -8.65 -9.85 -6.89
CA ALA A 155 -8.89 -11.18 -6.31
C ALA A 155 -9.32 -11.12 -4.83
N ALA A 156 -8.89 -10.10 -4.09
CA ALA A 156 -9.23 -9.91 -2.68
C ALA A 156 -10.66 -9.39 -2.41
N VAL A 157 -11.41 -9.00 -3.45
CA VAL A 157 -12.76 -8.41 -3.33
C VAL A 157 -13.80 -9.09 -4.22
N LYS A 158 -13.45 -10.26 -4.77
CA LYS A 158 -14.37 -11.10 -5.56
C LYS A 158 -15.26 -11.96 -4.68
#